data_AF-A0A496PEP8-F1
#
_entry.id   AF-A0A496PEP8-F1
#
_cell.length_a   1.000
_cell.length_b   1.000
_cell.length_c   1.000
_cell.angle_alpha   90.00
_cell.angle_beta   90.00
_cell.angle_gamma   90.00
#
_symmetry.space_group_name_H-M   'P 1'
#
loop_
_entity.id
_entity.type
_entity.pdbx_description
1 polymer ?
#
loop_
_entity_poly.entity_id
_entity_poly.type
_entity_poly.pdbx_seq_one_letter_code
_entity_poly.pdbx_strand_id
1 'polypeptide(L)'
;MGVKWTPEQESAIMSPKDSNLGAQTLLVAAAAGSGKTAVLVERIITRLKDMENPLSVQELMVVTFTKAAAAEMSARIGVALAKAMESTDDKALQARLERQLNLLPSAHISTLHSFCQWVIRSYFYKLDIPPTARIGNEAEMALLKQEVLENLLKEAYEHNTYGIFDLSDFFSDDKSDAGLQDKVLSLYEFAMSQSNPDGWMRHAVEPYKAAQEQDLRDTLWGRAMWDDQRAEIDRIADRIEQMEPLLESPVGPKKWDKVYQEQLAALAQLKGAQTWSDMVDVCRNLDTFTKASFTS
;
A
#
# COMPACT_ATOMS: atom_id res chain seq x y z
N MET A 1 -3.72 -34.84 -29.85
CA MET A 1 -2.51 -34.84 -29.00
C MET A 1 -2.81 -34.07 -27.73
N GLY A 2 -2.68 -34.70 -26.57
CA GLY A 2 -2.90 -34.05 -25.27
C GLY A 2 -1.78 -33.06 -24.95
N VAL A 3 -2.11 -32.01 -24.20
CA VAL A 3 -1.12 -31.09 -23.64
C VAL A 3 -0.28 -31.87 -22.64
N LYS A 4 1.06 -31.82 -22.77
CA LYS A 4 1.98 -32.46 -21.82
C LYS A 4 2.26 -31.46 -20.70
N TRP A 5 1.72 -31.72 -19.52
CA TRP A 5 1.93 -30.91 -18.31
C TRP A 5 3.28 -31.24 -17.66
N THR A 6 3.92 -30.24 -17.04
CA THR A 6 5.06 -30.51 -16.14
C THR A 6 4.57 -31.12 -14.82
N PRO A 7 5.42 -31.80 -14.05
CA PRO A 7 5.03 -32.36 -12.75
C PRO A 7 4.44 -31.31 -11.80
N GLU A 8 4.94 -30.08 -11.82
CA GLU A 8 4.45 -28.97 -10.99
C GLU A 8 3.07 -28.49 -11.46
N GLN A 9 2.85 -28.42 -12.77
CA GLN A 9 1.55 -28.06 -13.35
C GLN A 9 0.51 -29.14 -13.06
N GLU A 10 0.87 -30.41 -13.22
CA GLU A 10 0.00 -31.54 -12.91
C GLU A 10 -0.36 -31.59 -11.42
N SER A 11 0.61 -31.35 -10.54
CA SER A 11 0.37 -31.19 -9.10
C SER A 11 -0.63 -30.05 -8.80
N ALA A 12 -0.46 -28.90 -9.46
CA ALA A 12 -1.37 -27.77 -9.33
C ALA A 12 -2.76 -28.04 -9.93
N ILE A 13 -2.91 -28.93 -10.91
CA ILE A 13 -4.21 -29.34 -11.47
C ILE A 13 -4.92 -30.33 -10.54
N MET A 14 -4.17 -31.31 -10.02
CA MET A 14 -4.73 -32.47 -9.32
C MET A 14 -4.93 -32.27 -7.82
N SER A 15 -4.28 -31.28 -7.20
CA SER A 15 -4.50 -30.98 -5.77
C SER A 15 -5.96 -30.56 -5.53
N PRO A 16 -6.71 -31.13 -4.57
CA PRO A 16 -6.22 -31.88 -3.41
C PRO A 16 -6.53 -33.38 -3.53
N LYS A 17 -5.48 -34.21 -3.60
CA LYS A 17 -5.59 -35.63 -3.26
C LYS A 17 -5.27 -35.75 -1.77
N ASP A 18 -6.30 -36.06 -0.98
CA ASP A 18 -6.26 -36.40 0.44
C ASP A 18 -5.65 -35.35 1.39
N SER A 19 -6.51 -34.57 2.04
CA SER A 19 -6.12 -33.86 3.25
C SER A 19 -7.23 -33.87 4.28
N ASN A 20 -6.90 -34.19 5.53
CA ASN A 20 -7.82 -34.16 6.68
C ASN A 20 -8.18 -32.72 7.12
N LEU A 21 -7.80 -31.70 6.36
CA LEU A 21 -8.07 -30.30 6.64
C LEU A 21 -9.36 -29.89 5.93
N GLY A 22 -10.31 -29.30 6.68
CA GLY A 22 -11.60 -28.83 6.15
C GLY A 22 -11.50 -27.73 5.09
N ALA A 23 -10.32 -27.11 4.91
CA ALA A 23 -10.01 -26.21 3.81
C ALA A 23 -8.49 -26.24 3.51
N GLN A 24 -8.11 -26.35 2.23
CA GLN A 24 -6.73 -26.22 1.76
C GLN A 24 -6.58 -24.96 0.90
N THR A 25 -5.52 -24.19 1.16
CA THR A 25 -5.12 -23.05 0.33
C THR A 25 -3.91 -23.45 -0.51
N LEU A 26 -4.01 -23.36 -1.83
CA LEU A 26 -2.92 -23.60 -2.76
C LEU A 26 -2.40 -22.26 -3.31
N LEU A 27 -1.12 -21.98 -3.06
CA LEU A 27 -0.41 -20.86 -3.68
C LEU A 27 0.46 -21.37 -4.83
N VAL A 28 0.21 -20.89 -6.05
CA VAL A 28 1.00 -21.23 -7.23
C VAL A 28 1.86 -20.04 -7.62
N ALA A 29 3.15 -20.09 -7.28
CA ALA A 29 4.15 -19.11 -7.72
C ALA A 29 4.72 -19.54 -9.08
N ALA A 30 4.56 -18.72 -10.12
CA ALA A 30 5.09 -19.06 -11.44
C ALA A 30 5.45 -17.82 -12.27
N ALA A 31 6.56 -17.92 -13.03
CA ALA A 31 7.07 -16.86 -13.91
C ALA A 31 6.09 -16.49 -15.04
N ALA A 32 6.33 -15.38 -15.73
CA ALA A 32 5.60 -15.05 -16.96
C ALA A 32 5.74 -16.19 -17.99
N GLY A 33 4.69 -16.47 -18.76
CA GLY A 33 4.71 -17.54 -19.78
C GLY A 33 4.63 -18.98 -19.27
N SER A 34 4.61 -19.24 -17.96
CA SER A 34 4.53 -20.59 -17.36
C SER A 34 3.18 -21.32 -17.51
N GLY A 35 2.22 -20.75 -18.25
CA GLY A 35 0.93 -21.38 -18.49
C GLY A 35 -0.07 -21.31 -17.34
N LYS A 36 0.10 -20.43 -16.35
CA LYS A 36 -0.80 -20.27 -15.17
C LYS A 36 -2.30 -20.33 -15.52
N THR A 37 -2.71 -19.60 -16.55
CA THR A 37 -4.12 -19.58 -16.98
C THR A 37 -4.57 -20.93 -17.52
N ALA A 38 -3.72 -21.63 -18.28
CA ALA A 38 -4.04 -22.96 -18.80
C ALA A 38 -4.15 -23.99 -17.68
N VAL A 39 -3.24 -23.92 -16.70
CA VAL A 39 -3.28 -24.74 -15.47
C VAL A 39 -4.57 -24.51 -14.69
N LEU A 40 -4.97 -23.25 -14.50
CA LEU A 40 -6.20 -22.90 -13.77
C LEU A 40 -7.46 -23.40 -14.51
N VAL A 41 -7.53 -23.25 -15.83
CA VAL A 41 -8.64 -23.77 -16.64
C VAL A 41 -8.70 -25.30 -16.53
N GLU A 42 -7.58 -26.00 -16.73
CA GLU A 42 -7.53 -27.46 -16.64
C GLU A 42 -7.92 -27.96 -15.23
N ARG A 43 -7.50 -27.24 -14.17
CA ARG A 43 -7.92 -27.52 -12.79
C ARG A 43 -9.44 -27.42 -12.64
N ILE A 44 -10.06 -26.36 -13.15
CA ILE A 44 -11.52 -26.18 -13.12
C ILE A 44 -12.22 -27.33 -13.85
N ILE A 45 -11.80 -27.64 -15.08
CA ILE A 45 -12.41 -28.73 -15.87
C ILE A 45 -12.24 -30.07 -15.16
N THR A 46 -11.06 -30.35 -14.61
CA THR A 46 -10.78 -31.56 -13.83
C THR A 46 -11.74 -31.70 -12.64
N ARG A 47 -12.00 -30.62 -11.90
CA ARG A 47 -12.97 -30.61 -10.79
C ARG A 47 -14.42 -30.77 -11.25
N LEU A 48 -14.80 -30.21 -12.40
CA LEU A 48 -16.15 -30.34 -12.94
C LEU A 48 -16.43 -31.76 -13.50
N LYS A 49 -15.39 -32.47 -13.95
CA LYS A 49 -15.44 -33.86 -14.42
C LYS A 49 -15.54 -34.89 -13.29
N ASP A 50 -15.25 -34.51 -12.06
CA ASP A 50 -15.33 -35.39 -10.90
C ASP A 50 -16.79 -35.79 -10.64
N MET A 51 -17.09 -37.08 -10.84
CA MET A 51 -18.41 -37.67 -10.63
C MET A 51 -18.60 -38.17 -9.19
N GLU A 52 -17.52 -38.42 -8.45
CA GLU A 52 -17.56 -38.90 -7.08
C GLU A 52 -17.85 -37.74 -6.12
N ASN A 53 -17.21 -36.58 -6.37
CA ASN A 53 -17.40 -35.36 -5.59
C ASN A 53 -17.85 -34.20 -6.51
N PRO A 54 -19.12 -34.22 -6.95
CA PRO A 54 -19.62 -33.33 -7.99
C PRO A 54 -19.63 -31.87 -7.54
N LEU A 55 -18.99 -31.01 -8.34
CA LEU A 55 -19.01 -29.56 -8.21
C LEU A 55 -19.76 -28.91 -9.39
N SER A 56 -20.62 -27.93 -9.12
CA SER A 56 -21.24 -27.07 -10.13
C SER A 56 -20.36 -25.88 -10.45
N VAL A 57 -20.38 -25.41 -11.70
CA VAL A 57 -19.69 -24.19 -12.12
C VAL A 57 -20.22 -22.94 -11.39
N GLN A 58 -21.45 -22.99 -10.89
CA GLN A 58 -22.05 -21.92 -10.06
C GLN A 58 -21.45 -21.85 -8.65
N GLU A 59 -20.85 -22.94 -8.18
CA GLU A 59 -20.19 -23.02 -6.87
C GLU A 59 -18.72 -22.57 -6.95
N LEU A 60 -18.26 -22.18 -8.14
CA LEU A 60 -16.92 -21.63 -8.36
C LEU A 60 -16.95 -20.11 -8.34
N MET A 61 -16.05 -19.53 -7.54
CA MET A 61 -15.71 -18.11 -7.61
C MET A 61 -14.32 -17.97 -8.23
N VAL A 62 -14.26 -17.33 -9.40
CA VAL A 62 -13.01 -17.10 -10.11
C VAL A 62 -12.83 -15.61 -10.32
N VAL A 63 -11.81 -15.04 -9.69
CA VAL A 63 -11.57 -13.60 -9.65
C VAL A 63 -10.35 -13.24 -10.48
N THR A 64 -10.48 -12.24 -11.33
CA THR A 64 -9.38 -11.67 -12.13
C THR A 64 -9.23 -10.17 -11.91
N PHE A 65 -8.12 -9.60 -12.38
CA PHE A 65 -7.86 -8.16 -12.24
C PHE A 65 -8.72 -7.31 -13.20
N THR A 66 -8.95 -7.78 -14.44
CA THR A 66 -9.66 -7.02 -15.47
C THR A 66 -10.90 -7.75 -15.98
N LYS A 67 -11.90 -6.98 -16.41
CA LYS A 67 -13.11 -7.55 -17.04
C LYS A 67 -12.78 -8.36 -18.29
N ALA A 68 -11.78 -7.93 -19.07
CA ALA A 68 -11.30 -8.65 -20.24
C ALA A 68 -10.71 -10.03 -19.87
N ALA A 69 -9.88 -10.09 -18.83
CA ALA A 69 -9.33 -11.35 -18.35
C ALA A 69 -10.40 -12.30 -17.80
N ALA A 70 -11.44 -11.76 -17.15
CA ALA A 70 -12.59 -12.57 -16.72
C ALA A 70 -13.37 -13.14 -17.92
N ALA A 71 -13.66 -12.32 -18.94
CA ALA A 71 -14.34 -12.76 -20.15
C ALA A 71 -13.51 -13.81 -20.92
N GLU A 72 -12.21 -13.58 -21.06
CA GLU A 72 -11.27 -14.54 -21.66
C GLU A 72 -11.27 -15.87 -20.88
N MET A 73 -11.23 -15.81 -19.56
CA MET A 73 -11.25 -16.99 -18.70
C MET A 73 -12.55 -17.79 -18.84
N SER A 74 -13.70 -17.10 -18.86
CA SER A 74 -15.00 -17.73 -19.12
C SER A 74 -15.05 -18.41 -20.49
N ALA A 75 -14.58 -17.73 -21.55
CA ALA A 75 -14.51 -18.31 -22.89
C ALA A 75 -13.60 -19.56 -22.94
N ARG A 76 -12.41 -19.50 -22.30
CA ARG A 76 -11.48 -20.65 -22.23
C ARG A 76 -12.10 -21.85 -21.51
N ILE A 77 -12.83 -21.62 -20.42
CA ILE A 77 -13.55 -22.68 -19.70
C ILE A 77 -14.65 -23.27 -20.59
N GLY A 78 -15.42 -22.44 -21.30
CA GLY A 78 -16.45 -22.91 -22.22
C GLY A 78 -15.91 -23.80 -23.33
N VAL A 79 -14.81 -23.39 -23.97
CA VAL A 79 -14.12 -24.20 -25.00
C VAL A 79 -13.61 -25.52 -24.41
N ALA A 80 -13.03 -25.48 -23.20
CA ALA A 80 -12.49 -26.68 -22.57
C ALA A 80 -13.59 -27.66 -22.12
N LEU A 81 -14.76 -27.16 -21.65
CA LEU A 81 -15.94 -27.96 -21.35
C LEU A 81 -16.50 -28.63 -22.62
N ALA A 82 -16.66 -27.88 -23.71
CA ALA A 82 -17.14 -28.41 -24.98
C ALA A 82 -16.21 -29.52 -25.50
N LYS A 83 -14.89 -29.28 -25.47
CA LYS A 83 -13.89 -30.29 -25.85
C LYS A 83 -13.92 -31.53 -24.95
N ALA A 84 -14.09 -31.35 -23.64
CA ALA A 84 -14.20 -32.46 -22.69
C ALA A 84 -15.44 -33.31 -22.99
N MET A 85 -16.56 -32.66 -23.33
CA MET A 85 -17.83 -33.29 -23.70
C MET A 85 -17.71 -34.09 -25.01
N GLU A 86 -17.01 -33.56 -26.02
CA GLU A 86 -16.75 -34.28 -27.28
C GLU A 86 -15.79 -35.46 -27.13
N SER A 87 -14.89 -35.41 -26.12
CA SER A 87 -13.83 -36.40 -25.92
C SER A 87 -14.22 -37.60 -25.04
N THR A 88 -15.45 -37.65 -24.53
CA THR A 88 -15.91 -38.72 -23.63
C THR A 88 -16.98 -39.58 -24.28
N ASP A 89 -16.83 -40.90 -24.15
CA ASP A 89 -17.85 -41.87 -24.56
C ASP A 89 -18.86 -42.19 -23.44
N ASP A 90 -18.63 -41.65 -22.23
CA ASP A 90 -19.53 -41.81 -21.10
C ASP A 90 -20.71 -40.83 -21.20
N LYS A 91 -21.89 -41.37 -21.49
CA LYS A 91 -23.13 -40.59 -21.62
C LYS A 91 -23.50 -39.82 -20.36
N ALA A 92 -23.21 -40.35 -19.17
CA ALA A 92 -23.53 -39.67 -17.92
C ALA A 92 -22.61 -38.45 -17.71
N LEU A 93 -21.31 -38.61 -17.98
CA LEU A 93 -20.35 -37.51 -17.93
C LEU A 93 -20.66 -36.47 -19.02
N GLN A 94 -21.01 -36.91 -20.24
CA GLN A 94 -21.38 -36.01 -21.33
C GLN A 94 -22.58 -35.11 -20.94
N ALA A 95 -23.67 -35.71 -20.44
CA ALA A 95 -24.85 -34.95 -19.99
C ALA A 95 -24.53 -33.99 -18.83
N ARG A 96 -23.62 -34.38 -17.93
CA ARG A 96 -23.13 -33.48 -16.88
C ARG A 96 -22.38 -32.30 -17.46
N LEU A 97 -21.42 -32.52 -18.36
CA LEU A 97 -20.61 -31.46 -18.96
C LEU A 97 -21.46 -30.49 -19.78
N GLU A 98 -22.47 -31.00 -20.50
CA GLU A 98 -23.46 -30.18 -21.20
C GLU A 98 -24.22 -29.26 -20.22
N ARG A 99 -24.67 -29.81 -19.07
CA ARG A 99 -25.32 -29.00 -18.02
C ARG A 99 -24.37 -27.94 -17.46
N GLN A 100 -23.10 -28.28 -17.22
CA GLN A 100 -22.12 -27.29 -16.73
C GLN A 100 -21.88 -26.18 -17.74
N LEU A 101 -21.81 -26.51 -19.04
CA LEU A 101 -21.65 -25.52 -20.11
C LEU A 101 -22.85 -24.56 -20.16
N ASN A 102 -24.07 -25.07 -20.01
CA ASN A 102 -25.28 -24.25 -19.95
C ASN A 102 -25.35 -23.34 -18.71
N LEU A 103 -24.76 -23.76 -17.60
CA LEU A 103 -24.70 -22.98 -16.35
C LEU A 103 -23.54 -21.97 -16.32
N LEU A 104 -22.55 -22.10 -17.20
CA LEU A 104 -21.36 -21.24 -17.24
C LEU A 104 -21.65 -19.73 -17.26
N PRO A 105 -22.67 -19.21 -17.98
CA PRO A 105 -23.00 -17.79 -17.96
C PRO A 105 -23.41 -17.25 -16.57
N SER A 106 -23.85 -18.14 -15.68
CA SER A 106 -24.24 -17.79 -14.30
C SER A 106 -23.13 -17.98 -13.26
N ALA A 107 -21.95 -18.48 -13.67
CA ALA A 107 -20.81 -18.67 -12.79
C ALA A 107 -20.18 -17.34 -12.38
N HIS A 108 -19.60 -17.29 -11.18
CA HIS A 108 -18.93 -16.09 -10.65
C HIS A 108 -17.50 -15.94 -11.19
N ILE A 109 -17.37 -15.76 -12.51
CA ILE A 109 -16.10 -15.48 -13.21
C ILE A 109 -16.05 -13.98 -13.51
N SER A 110 -15.40 -13.20 -12.66
CA SER A 110 -15.49 -11.73 -12.72
C SER A 110 -14.30 -11.03 -12.07
N THR A 111 -14.33 -9.70 -12.01
CA THR A 111 -13.38 -8.94 -11.17
C THR A 111 -13.84 -8.92 -9.72
N LEU A 112 -12.92 -8.65 -8.78
CA LEU A 112 -13.27 -8.54 -7.36
C LEU A 112 -14.36 -7.48 -7.15
N HIS A 113 -14.25 -6.32 -7.82
CA HIS A 113 -15.26 -5.27 -7.78
C HIS A 113 -16.65 -5.74 -8.23
N SER A 114 -16.72 -6.53 -9.30
CA SER A 114 -18.00 -7.04 -9.83
C SER A 114 -18.64 -8.02 -8.84
N PHE A 115 -17.82 -8.86 -8.22
CA PHE A 115 -18.26 -9.77 -7.17
C PHE A 115 -18.76 -9.01 -5.93
N CYS A 116 -17.99 -8.04 -5.42
CA CYS A 116 -18.41 -7.21 -4.28
C CYS A 116 -19.71 -6.45 -4.57
N GLN A 117 -19.90 -5.94 -5.79
CA GLN A 117 -21.14 -5.30 -6.20
C GLN A 117 -22.32 -6.28 -6.16
N TRP A 118 -22.12 -7.52 -6.62
CA TRP A 118 -23.15 -8.57 -6.51
C TRP A 118 -23.48 -8.89 -5.04
N VAL A 119 -22.48 -8.98 -4.16
CA VAL A 119 -22.69 -9.20 -2.71
C VAL A 119 -23.52 -8.07 -2.11
N ILE A 120 -23.13 -6.81 -2.31
CA ILE A 120 -23.84 -5.64 -1.76
C ILE A 120 -25.29 -5.61 -2.25
N ARG A 121 -25.53 -5.86 -3.54
CA ARG A 121 -26.90 -5.90 -4.10
C ARG A 121 -27.73 -7.08 -3.59
N SER A 122 -27.11 -8.22 -3.35
CA SER A 122 -27.82 -9.42 -2.88
C SER A 122 -28.18 -9.33 -1.39
N TYR A 123 -27.39 -8.59 -0.62
CA TYR A 123 -27.52 -8.46 0.83
C TYR A 123 -27.73 -7.02 1.29
N PHE A 124 -28.30 -6.15 0.44
CA PHE A 124 -28.49 -4.73 0.73
C PHE A 124 -29.28 -4.51 2.03
N TYR A 125 -30.23 -5.39 2.34
CA TYR A 125 -31.06 -5.35 3.55
C TYR A 125 -30.28 -5.58 4.86
N LYS A 126 -29.03 -6.08 4.79
CA LYS A 126 -28.12 -6.20 5.94
C LYS A 126 -27.27 -4.94 6.15
N LEU A 127 -27.30 -4.02 5.19
CA LEU A 127 -26.55 -2.78 5.16
C LEU A 127 -27.55 -1.61 5.24
N ASP A 128 -27.09 -0.45 5.67
CA ASP A 128 -27.87 0.78 5.58
C ASP A 128 -27.76 1.38 4.16
N ILE A 129 -28.06 0.56 3.14
CA ILE A 129 -27.94 0.91 1.72
C ILE A 129 -29.27 0.63 1.03
N PRO A 130 -29.88 1.64 0.37
CA PRO A 130 -31.13 1.44 -0.35
C PRO A 130 -30.91 0.52 -1.58
N PRO A 131 -31.91 -0.27 -1.98
CA PRO A 131 -31.80 -1.16 -3.15
C PRO A 131 -31.59 -0.40 -4.47
N THR A 132 -31.98 0.88 -4.50
CA THR A 132 -31.80 1.80 -5.64
C THR A 132 -30.40 2.42 -5.70
N ALA A 133 -29.52 2.11 -4.73
CA ALA A 133 -28.17 2.64 -4.71
C ALA A 133 -27.40 2.27 -5.98
N ARG A 134 -26.68 3.26 -6.51
CA ARG A 134 -25.77 3.10 -7.64
C ARG A 134 -24.36 3.47 -7.23
N ILE A 135 -23.40 2.94 -7.97
CA ILE A 135 -22.02 3.38 -7.86
C ILE A 135 -21.93 4.79 -8.46
N GLY A 136 -21.42 5.75 -7.69
CA GLY A 136 -21.12 7.09 -8.15
C GLY A 136 -19.94 7.09 -9.12
N ASN A 137 -19.95 7.96 -10.12
CA ASN A 137 -18.79 8.12 -10.99
C ASN A 137 -17.71 8.98 -10.29
N GLU A 138 -16.48 8.95 -10.80
CA GLU A 138 -15.35 9.64 -10.16
C GLU A 138 -15.58 11.15 -9.99
N ALA A 139 -16.17 11.81 -11.00
CA ALA A 139 -16.46 13.25 -10.94
C ALA A 139 -17.54 13.59 -9.90
N GLU A 140 -18.62 12.81 -9.85
CA GLU A 140 -19.68 12.93 -8.84
C GLU A 140 -19.11 12.75 -7.44
N MET A 141 -18.30 11.70 -7.24
CA MET A 141 -17.68 11.43 -5.94
C MET A 141 -16.69 12.52 -5.54
N ALA A 142 -15.93 13.08 -6.48
CA ALA A 142 -15.01 14.17 -6.21
C ALA A 142 -15.76 15.44 -5.76
N LEU A 143 -16.85 15.80 -6.46
CA LEU A 143 -17.68 16.94 -6.09
C LEU A 143 -18.31 16.77 -4.71
N LEU A 144 -18.87 15.58 -4.42
CA LEU A 144 -19.48 15.30 -3.10
C LEU A 144 -18.45 15.35 -1.97
N LYS A 145 -17.24 14.79 -2.19
CA LYS A 145 -16.14 14.89 -1.20
C LYS A 145 -15.79 16.34 -0.92
N GLN A 146 -15.66 17.14 -1.97
CA GLN A 146 -15.30 18.54 -1.85
C GLN A 146 -16.38 19.35 -1.13
N GLU A 147 -17.65 19.16 -1.47
CA GLU A 147 -18.77 19.82 -0.80
C GLU A 147 -18.82 19.48 0.70
N VAL A 148 -18.63 18.21 1.07
CA VAL A 148 -18.58 17.78 2.48
C VAL A 148 -17.39 18.41 3.20
N LEU A 149 -16.22 18.46 2.56
CA LEU A 149 -15.02 19.03 3.16
C LEU A 149 -15.13 20.54 3.37
N GLU A 150 -15.66 21.27 2.39
CA GLU A 150 -15.89 22.71 2.47
C GLU A 150 -16.86 23.04 3.61
N ASN A 151 -17.97 22.29 3.73
CA ASN A 151 -18.92 22.46 4.82
C ASN A 151 -18.29 22.15 6.18
N LEU A 152 -17.53 21.05 6.28
CA LEU A 152 -16.81 20.68 7.51
C LEU A 152 -15.83 21.77 7.97
N LEU A 153 -15.03 22.30 7.04
CA LEU A 153 -14.06 23.36 7.37
C LEU A 153 -14.77 24.65 7.77
N LYS A 154 -15.84 25.02 7.05
CA LYS A 154 -16.64 26.20 7.40
C LYS A 154 -17.19 26.10 8.82
N GLU A 155 -17.81 24.99 9.19
CA GLU A 155 -18.29 24.75 10.56
C GLU A 155 -17.13 24.77 11.56
N ALA A 156 -15.97 24.23 11.19
CA ALA A 156 -14.80 24.23 12.06
C ALA A 156 -14.28 25.64 12.35
N TYR A 157 -14.22 26.52 11.34
CA TYR A 157 -13.85 27.93 11.51
C TYR A 157 -14.90 28.73 12.28
N GLU A 158 -16.19 28.52 12.00
CA GLU A 158 -17.29 29.22 12.69
C GLU A 158 -17.31 28.92 14.20
N HIS A 159 -16.99 27.69 14.58
CA HIS A 159 -17.05 27.22 15.97
C HIS A 159 -15.69 27.07 16.65
N ASN A 160 -14.59 27.37 15.95
CA ASN A 160 -13.23 27.15 16.42
C ASN A 160 -13.00 25.73 16.97
N THR A 161 -13.44 24.71 16.24
CA THR A 161 -13.25 23.31 16.62
C THR A 161 -11.92 22.77 16.10
N TYR A 162 -11.41 21.70 16.71
CA TYR A 162 -10.20 20.98 16.28
C TYR A 162 -8.89 21.78 16.28
N GLY A 163 -8.86 23.01 16.82
CA GLY A 163 -7.71 23.89 16.66
C GLY A 163 -7.49 24.30 15.21
N ILE A 164 -8.58 24.58 14.49
CA ILE A 164 -8.56 24.79 13.03
C ILE A 164 -7.64 25.93 12.58
N PHE A 165 -7.49 26.99 13.36
CA PHE A 165 -6.58 28.09 13.04
C PHE A 165 -5.12 27.64 13.08
N ASP A 166 -4.72 26.89 14.11
CA ASP A 166 -3.37 26.32 14.17
C ASP A 166 -3.12 25.36 13.00
N LEU A 167 -4.09 24.48 12.70
CA LEU A 167 -4.00 23.54 11.58
C LEU A 167 -3.87 24.27 10.23
N SER A 168 -4.63 25.34 10.02
CA SER A 168 -4.53 26.19 8.84
C SER A 168 -3.14 26.82 8.76
N ASP A 169 -2.66 27.45 9.83
CA ASP A 169 -1.34 28.08 9.86
C ASP A 169 -0.20 27.07 9.58
N PHE A 170 -0.34 25.82 10.01
CA PHE A 170 0.67 24.77 9.77
C PHE A 170 0.65 24.18 8.36
N PHE A 171 -0.52 24.04 7.73
CA PHE A 171 -0.68 23.25 6.50
C PHE A 171 -1.08 24.06 5.27
N SER A 172 -1.41 25.33 5.43
CA SER A 172 -1.90 26.21 4.38
C SER A 172 -0.88 27.30 4.02
N ASP A 173 -1.13 28.04 2.94
CA ASP A 173 -0.35 29.22 2.57
C ASP A 173 -1.11 30.51 2.90
N ASP A 174 -0.44 31.66 2.82
CA ASP A 174 -1.02 32.99 3.13
C ASP A 174 -2.29 33.35 2.32
N LYS A 175 -2.64 32.55 1.31
CA LYS A 175 -3.69 32.86 0.33
C LYS A 175 -4.83 31.85 0.31
N SER A 176 -4.66 30.65 0.85
CA SER A 176 -5.66 29.59 0.75
C SER A 176 -5.47 28.43 1.73
N ASP A 177 -6.59 27.85 2.17
CA ASP A 177 -6.62 26.59 2.94
C ASP A 177 -6.52 25.32 2.08
N ALA A 178 -6.07 25.45 0.83
CA ALA A 178 -6.00 24.33 -0.11
C ALA A 178 -5.06 23.23 0.39
N GLY A 179 -3.93 23.63 1.01
CA GLY A 179 -2.98 22.68 1.58
C GLY A 179 -3.59 21.84 2.70
N LEU A 180 -4.35 22.44 3.61
CA LEU A 180 -5.08 21.72 4.66
C LEU A 180 -6.12 20.75 4.07
N GLN A 181 -6.90 21.20 3.07
CA GLN A 181 -7.89 20.36 2.39
C GLN A 181 -7.26 19.11 1.77
N ASP A 182 -6.17 19.29 1.04
CA ASP A 182 -5.43 18.20 0.42
C ASP A 182 -4.89 17.21 1.47
N LYS A 183 -4.42 17.70 2.63
CA LYS A 183 -3.97 16.84 3.72
C LYS A 183 -5.11 16.01 4.30
N VAL A 184 -6.27 16.62 4.56
CA VAL A 184 -7.45 15.90 5.08
C VAL A 184 -7.88 14.80 4.09
N LEU A 185 -7.99 15.13 2.80
CA LEU A 185 -8.39 14.16 1.77
C LEU A 185 -7.36 13.04 1.60
N SER A 186 -6.07 13.36 1.57
CA SER A 186 -5.01 12.36 1.44
C SER A 186 -4.99 11.38 2.61
N LEU A 187 -5.23 11.86 3.83
CA LEU A 187 -5.33 11.02 5.02
C LEU A 187 -6.57 10.13 4.97
N TYR A 188 -7.71 10.69 4.57
CA TYR A 188 -8.95 9.93 4.38
C TYR A 188 -8.78 8.83 3.32
N GLU A 189 -8.19 9.14 2.17
CA GLU A 189 -7.97 8.18 1.10
C GLU A 189 -7.01 7.07 1.51
N PHE A 190 -5.96 7.42 2.26
CA PHE A 190 -5.05 6.42 2.82
C PHE A 190 -5.75 5.53 3.83
N ALA A 191 -6.55 6.10 4.75
CA ALA A 191 -7.30 5.32 5.73
C ALA A 191 -8.28 4.35 5.05
N MET A 192 -8.98 4.78 4.01
CA MET A 192 -9.92 3.97 3.24
C MET A 192 -9.27 2.83 2.45
N SER A 193 -7.96 2.89 2.22
CA SER A 193 -7.20 1.77 1.62
C SER A 193 -6.90 0.64 2.60
N GLN A 194 -7.11 0.88 3.90
CA GLN A 194 -6.88 -0.11 4.96
C GLN A 194 -8.10 -1.02 5.14
N SER A 195 -7.87 -2.22 5.69
CA SER A 195 -8.95 -3.18 5.99
C SER A 195 -9.92 -2.69 7.07
N ASN A 196 -9.45 -1.81 7.98
CA ASN A 196 -10.25 -1.17 9.02
C ASN A 196 -9.84 0.31 9.16
N PRO A 197 -10.46 1.22 8.38
CA PRO A 197 -10.09 2.64 8.36
C PRO A 197 -10.15 3.31 9.74
N ASP A 198 -11.22 3.08 10.51
CA ASP A 198 -11.39 3.66 11.85
C ASP A 198 -10.40 3.11 12.87
N GLY A 199 -10.09 1.82 12.77
CA GLY A 199 -9.06 1.19 13.60
C GLY A 199 -7.68 1.75 13.29
N TRP A 200 -7.38 1.96 12.01
CA TRP A 200 -6.13 2.55 11.55
C TRP A 200 -5.98 4.00 12.03
N MET A 201 -7.00 4.84 11.84
CA MET A 201 -6.96 6.25 12.27
C MET A 201 -6.72 6.37 13.78
N ARG A 202 -7.37 5.52 14.59
CA ARG A 202 -7.14 5.51 16.05
C ARG A 202 -5.70 5.16 16.42
N HIS A 203 -5.13 4.13 15.80
CA HIS A 203 -3.73 3.76 16.03
C HIS A 203 -2.75 4.81 15.52
N ALA A 204 -3.04 5.47 14.38
CA ALA A 204 -2.19 6.50 13.81
C ALA A 204 -1.98 7.70 14.76
N VAL A 205 -2.95 7.98 15.64
CA VAL A 205 -2.90 9.05 16.63
C VAL A 205 -2.10 8.67 17.89
N GLU A 206 -1.98 7.38 18.21
CA GLU A 206 -1.34 6.92 19.45
C GLU A 206 0.12 7.41 19.63
N PRO A 207 1.00 7.35 18.60
CA PRO A 207 2.35 7.88 18.73
C PRO A 207 2.40 9.38 19.03
N TYR A 208 1.45 10.16 18.52
CA TYR A 208 1.38 11.60 18.80
C TYR A 208 0.96 11.87 20.25
N LYS A 209 0.01 11.10 20.79
CA LYS A 209 -0.38 11.19 22.20
C LYS A 209 0.77 10.82 23.12
N ALA A 210 1.47 9.73 22.82
CA ALA A 210 2.64 9.30 23.60
C ALA A 210 3.76 10.36 23.55
N ALA A 211 3.95 11.02 22.41
CA ALA A 211 4.96 12.06 22.24
C ALA A 211 4.70 13.31 23.10
N GLN A 212 3.45 13.60 23.49
CA GLN A 212 3.12 14.72 24.38
C GLN A 212 3.60 14.50 25.83
N GLU A 213 3.88 13.25 26.21
CA GLU A 213 4.27 12.86 27.57
C GLU A 213 5.78 12.56 27.69
N GLN A 214 6.54 12.73 26.60
CA GLN A 214 7.95 12.35 26.52
C GLN A 214 8.80 13.51 26.01
N ASP A 215 10.10 13.47 26.30
CA ASP A 215 11.05 14.39 25.67
C ASP A 215 11.06 14.16 24.15
N LEU A 216 11.20 15.24 23.37
CA LEU A 216 11.25 15.16 21.91
C LEU A 216 12.23 14.10 21.43
N ARG A 217 13.41 13.99 22.07
CA ARG A 217 14.46 13.02 21.73
C ARG A 217 13.98 11.58 21.80
N ASP A 218 13.10 11.26 22.73
CA ASP A 218 12.64 9.90 22.98
C ASP A 218 11.40 9.52 22.15
N THR A 219 10.78 10.50 21.50
CA THR A 219 9.67 10.25 20.57
C THR A 219 10.13 9.42 19.37
N LEU A 220 9.17 8.79 18.66
CA LEU A 220 9.45 8.02 17.45
C LEU A 220 10.21 8.86 16.40
N TRP A 221 9.73 10.08 16.14
CA TRP A 221 10.32 10.97 15.14
C TRP A 221 11.60 11.62 15.64
N GLY A 222 11.64 12.03 16.91
CA GLY A 222 12.83 12.67 17.45
C GLY A 222 14.02 11.72 17.53
N ARG A 223 13.83 10.43 17.82
CA ARG A 223 14.90 9.43 17.70
C ARG A 223 15.41 9.33 16.27
N ALA A 224 14.51 9.18 15.31
CA ALA A 224 14.87 9.08 13.89
C ALA A 224 15.61 10.34 13.40
N MET A 225 15.13 11.53 13.76
CA MET A 225 15.77 12.81 13.43
C MET A 225 17.12 12.97 14.12
N TRP A 226 17.25 12.54 15.38
CA TRP A 226 18.50 12.58 16.13
C TRP A 226 19.56 11.68 15.49
N ASP A 227 19.18 10.45 15.12
CA ASP A 227 20.06 9.50 14.47
C ASP A 227 20.51 9.99 13.08
N ASP A 228 19.58 10.55 12.29
CA ASP A 228 19.90 11.12 10.98
C ASP A 228 20.84 12.34 11.09
N GLN A 229 20.60 13.23 12.06
CA GLN A 229 21.48 14.36 12.33
C GLN A 229 22.87 13.93 12.78
N ARG A 230 22.97 12.94 13.67
CA ARG A 230 24.27 12.40 14.09
C ARG A 230 25.02 11.78 12.91
N ALA A 231 24.33 11.02 12.06
CA ALA A 231 24.92 10.44 10.86
C ALA A 231 25.43 11.54 9.91
N GLU A 232 24.71 12.65 9.76
CA GLU A 232 25.16 13.78 8.94
C GLU A 232 26.37 14.50 9.56
N ILE A 233 26.37 14.74 10.88
CA ILE A 233 27.52 15.34 11.58
C ILE A 233 28.77 14.47 11.41
N ASP A 234 28.63 13.15 11.55
CA ASP A 234 29.73 12.20 11.33
C ASP A 234 30.22 12.25 9.88
N ARG A 235 29.31 12.25 8.88
CA ARG A 235 29.67 12.39 7.47
C ARG A 235 30.43 13.68 7.18
N ILE A 236 30.03 14.80 7.78
CA ILE A 236 30.71 16.10 7.62
C ILE A 236 32.10 16.04 8.27
N ALA A 237 32.21 15.48 9.48
CA ALA A 237 33.48 15.33 10.18
C ALA A 237 34.48 14.47 9.38
N ASP A 238 34.06 13.30 8.90
CA ASP A 238 34.90 12.42 8.08
C ASP A 238 35.40 13.13 6.82
N ARG A 239 34.57 14.01 6.24
CA ARG A 239 34.92 14.77 5.03
C ARG A 239 35.88 15.93 5.32
N ILE A 240 35.76 16.57 6.48
CA ILE A 240 36.69 17.62 6.91
C ILE A 240 38.04 16.99 7.27
N GLU A 241 38.07 15.87 7.99
CA GLU A 241 39.32 15.17 8.35
C GLU A 241 40.13 14.73 7.11
N GLN A 242 39.48 14.43 5.98
CA GLN A 242 40.18 14.18 4.71
C GLN A 242 40.99 15.37 4.19
N MET A 243 40.74 16.60 4.68
CA MET A 243 41.51 17.79 4.33
C MET A 243 42.80 17.91 5.15
N GLU A 244 42.93 17.21 6.28
CA GLU A 244 44.10 17.27 7.17
C GLU A 244 45.42 17.02 6.43
N PRO A 245 45.56 15.95 5.61
CA PRO A 245 46.83 15.67 4.93
C PRO A 245 47.18 16.71 3.86
N LEU A 246 46.17 17.41 3.32
CA LEU A 246 46.37 18.47 2.33
C LEU A 246 46.85 19.78 2.98
N LEU A 247 46.39 20.06 4.21
CA LEU A 247 46.81 21.23 4.99
C LEU A 247 48.20 21.05 5.60
N GLU A 248 48.53 19.83 6.05
CA GLU A 248 49.85 19.50 6.60
C GLU A 248 50.96 19.42 5.54
N SER A 249 50.59 19.38 4.25
CA SER A 249 51.55 19.34 3.14
C SER A 249 52.44 20.60 3.11
N PRO A 250 53.74 20.49 2.76
CA PRO A 250 54.64 21.65 2.66
C PRO A 250 54.16 22.76 1.71
N VAL A 251 53.32 22.41 0.73
CA VAL A 251 52.73 23.33 -0.27
C VAL A 251 51.21 23.53 -0.01
N GLY A 252 50.72 23.07 1.14
CA GLY A 252 49.32 23.14 1.53
C GLY A 252 48.83 24.57 1.72
N PRO A 253 47.52 24.85 1.54
CA PRO A 253 46.99 26.19 1.61
C PRO A 253 46.77 26.64 3.08
N LYS A 254 47.86 26.90 3.80
CA LYS A 254 47.90 27.23 5.25
C LYS A 254 46.96 28.35 5.72
N LYS A 255 46.50 29.21 4.81
CA LYS A 255 45.50 30.25 5.10
C LYS A 255 44.18 29.69 5.65
N TRP A 256 43.91 28.39 5.44
CA TRP A 256 42.70 27.73 5.91
C TRP A 256 42.87 26.98 7.25
N ASP A 257 44.08 26.88 7.81
CA ASP A 257 44.34 26.12 9.04
C ASP A 257 43.46 26.57 10.20
N LYS A 258 43.31 27.89 10.37
CA LYS A 258 42.46 28.47 11.42
C LYS A 258 40.99 28.06 11.23
N VAL A 259 40.48 28.18 10.00
CA VAL A 259 39.10 27.82 9.68
C VAL A 259 38.87 26.31 9.87
N TYR A 260 39.83 25.49 9.46
CA TYR A 260 39.79 24.04 9.65
C TYR A 260 39.69 23.65 11.14
N GLN A 261 40.55 24.23 11.99
CA GLN A 261 40.54 23.96 13.43
C GLN A 261 39.26 24.46 14.12
N GLU A 262 38.73 25.61 13.69
CA GLU A 262 37.44 26.12 14.17
C GLU A 262 36.27 25.18 13.80
N GLN A 263 36.26 24.65 12.57
CA GLN A 263 35.24 23.70 12.10
C GLN A 263 35.34 22.33 12.79
N LEU A 264 36.56 21.82 13.03
CA LEU A 264 36.75 20.60 13.82
C LEU A 264 36.27 20.76 15.26
N ALA A 265 36.59 21.88 15.90
CA ALA A 265 36.13 22.16 17.26
C ALA A 265 34.61 22.28 17.33
N ALA A 266 33.98 22.91 16.33
CA ALA A 266 32.54 22.99 16.17
C ALA A 266 31.88 21.61 16.06
N LEU A 267 32.40 20.76 15.18
CA LEU A 267 31.89 19.40 15.00
C LEU A 267 32.09 18.54 16.24
N ALA A 268 33.20 18.69 16.96
CA ALA A 268 33.42 17.99 18.22
C ALA A 268 32.38 18.36 19.28
N GLN A 269 31.97 19.64 19.36
CA GLN A 269 30.89 20.09 20.24
C GLN A 269 29.54 19.51 19.82
N LEU A 270 29.23 19.50 18.52
CA LEU A 270 28.01 18.89 17.99
C LEU A 270 27.95 17.38 18.26
N LYS A 271 29.06 16.65 18.09
CA LYS A 271 29.17 15.23 18.43
C LYS A 271 29.01 14.97 19.94
N GLY A 272 29.41 15.93 20.77
CA GLY A 272 29.31 15.85 22.23
C GLY A 272 27.90 16.09 22.77
N ALA A 273 27.02 16.73 22.01
CA ALA A 273 25.64 17.04 22.41
C ALA A 273 24.85 15.76 22.76
N GLN A 274 24.17 15.76 23.90
CA GLN A 274 23.35 14.63 24.36
C GLN A 274 21.86 14.93 24.25
N THR A 275 21.45 16.20 24.24
CA THR A 275 20.03 16.59 24.15
C THR A 275 19.77 17.52 22.96
N TRP A 276 18.50 17.68 22.60
CA TRP A 276 18.09 18.69 21.61
C TRP A 276 18.46 20.11 22.06
N SER A 277 18.39 20.41 23.36
CA SER A 277 18.81 21.71 23.89
C SER A 277 20.31 21.92 23.70
N ASP A 278 21.13 20.92 24.01
CA ASP A 278 22.59 21.00 23.80
C ASP A 278 22.90 21.27 22.33
N MET A 279 22.23 20.56 21.42
CA MET A 279 22.42 20.73 19.98
C MET A 279 22.05 22.14 19.51
N VAL A 280 20.93 22.69 20.00
CA VAL A 280 20.50 24.06 19.70
C VAL A 280 21.51 25.09 20.23
N ASP A 281 22.02 24.89 21.45
CA ASP A 281 22.98 25.82 22.05
C ASP A 281 24.33 25.80 21.31
N VAL A 282 24.81 24.62 20.90
CA VAL A 282 25.99 24.52 20.04
C VAL A 282 25.73 25.25 18.71
N CYS A 283 24.64 24.95 18.01
CA CYS A 283 24.30 25.61 16.73
C CYS A 283 24.19 27.15 16.84
N ARG A 284 23.59 27.68 17.91
CA ARG A 284 23.52 29.13 18.16
C ARG A 284 24.90 29.74 18.29
N ASN A 285 25.80 29.09 19.02
CA ASN A 285 27.16 29.56 19.18
C ASN A 285 27.93 29.51 17.86
N LEU A 286 27.69 28.50 17.01
CA LEU A 286 28.29 28.39 15.67
C LEU A 286 27.85 29.48 14.70
N ASP A 287 26.56 29.88 14.72
CA ASP A 287 26.04 30.92 13.83
C ASP A 287 26.65 32.32 14.13
N THR A 288 27.08 32.55 15.37
CA THR A 288 27.91 33.70 15.76
C THR A 288 29.33 33.63 15.20
N PHE A 289 29.92 32.44 15.05
CA PHE A 289 31.27 32.25 14.50
C PHE A 289 31.30 32.44 12.99
N THR A 290 30.32 31.91 12.24
CA THR A 290 30.24 32.08 10.77
C THR A 290 29.93 33.52 10.36
N LYS A 291 29.04 34.22 11.05
CA LYS A 291 28.78 35.65 10.73
C LYS A 291 29.97 36.56 11.02
N ALA A 292 30.81 36.23 11.99
CA ALA A 292 31.99 37.03 12.33
C ALA A 292 33.21 36.78 11.41
N SER A 293 33.28 35.63 10.73
CA SER A 293 34.46 35.19 9.97
C SER A 293 34.39 35.41 8.45
N PHE A 294 33.23 35.79 7.91
CA PHE A 294 33.03 36.10 6.47
C PHE A 294 32.97 37.60 6.13
N THR A 295 33.15 38.49 7.11
CA THR A 295 33.16 39.97 6.91
C THR A 295 34.56 40.61 6.96
N SER A 296 35.61 39.89 6.57
CA SER A 296 36.95 40.46 6.37
C SER A 296 37.60 40.02 5.08
#